data_AF-A0A1I4EM15-F1
#
_entry.id   AF-A0A1I4EM15-F1
#
_cell.length_a   1.000
_cell.length_b   1.000
_cell.length_c   1.000
_cell.angle_alpha   90.00
_cell.angle_beta   90.00
_cell.angle_gamma   90.00
#
_symmetry.space_group_name_H-M   'P 1'
#
loop_
_entity.id
_entity.type
_entity.pdbx_description
1 polymer ?
#
loop_
_entity_poly.entity_id
_entity_poly.type
_entity_poly.pdbx_seq_one_letter_code
_entity_poly.pdbx_strand_id
1 'polypeptide(L)' 'MSMHGAPLPPRSCLDRGTRSPTNDTEVNAMRAAAWHRHGVAALPVAEITDDWLRQAITNEANRRWGRRNGENHHGR' A
#
# COMPACT_ATOMS: atom_id res chain seq x y z
N MET A 1 -13.42 20.50 -21.37
CA MET A 1 -14.84 20.83 -21.62
C MET A 1 -15.68 19.57 -21.41
N SER A 2 -16.66 19.59 -20.51
CA SER A 2 -17.61 18.49 -20.31
C SER A 2 -18.90 18.80 -21.08
N MET A 3 -19.33 17.91 -21.99
CA MET A 3 -20.59 18.10 -22.72
C MET A 3 -21.77 17.58 -21.89
N HIS A 4 -22.78 18.43 -21.67
CA HIS A 4 -24.03 18.00 -21.05
C HIS A 4 -24.73 16.96 -21.94
N GLY A 5 -25.03 15.78 -21.36
CA GLY A 5 -25.73 14.68 -22.04
C GLY A 5 -24.82 13.58 -22.61
N ALA A 6 -23.50 13.65 -22.43
CA ALA A 6 -22.62 12.55 -22.81
C ALA A 6 -22.89 11.29 -21.94
N PRO A 7 -22.80 10.07 -22.51
CA PRO A 7 -22.94 8.84 -21.74
C PRO A 7 -21.88 8.77 -20.64
N LEU A 8 -22.26 8.26 -19.46
CA LEU A 8 -21.30 8.04 -18.38
C LEU A 8 -20.18 7.10 -18.86
N PRO A 9 -18.91 7.39 -18.51
CA PRO A 9 -17.81 6.48 -18.81
C PRO A 9 -18.05 5.11 -18.15
N PRO A 10 -17.57 4.02 -18.77
CA PRO A 10 -17.82 2.67 -18.29
C PRO A 10 -17.23 2.47 -16.88
N ARG A 11 -18.03 1.94 -15.95
CA ARG A 11 -17.63 1.60 -14.58
C ARG A 11 -16.79 0.31 -14.54
N SER A 12 -15.70 0.29 -15.31
CA SER A 12 -14.80 -0.86 -15.45
C SER A 12 -13.68 -0.81 -14.43
N CYS A 13 -13.08 -1.97 -14.12
CA CYS A 13 -11.85 -2.09 -13.33
C CYS A 13 -10.66 -1.33 -13.97
N LEU A 14 -10.75 -1.04 -15.27
CA LEU A 14 -9.76 -0.28 -16.03
C LEU A 14 -10.16 1.20 -16.22
N ASP A 15 -11.21 1.67 -15.56
CA ASP A 15 -11.55 3.09 -15.60
C ASP A 15 -10.44 3.92 -14.95
N ARG A 16 -9.75 4.70 -15.79
CA ARG A 16 -8.62 5.55 -15.39
C ARG A 16 -9.03 7.01 -15.14
N GLY A 17 -10.30 7.34 -15.31
CA GLY A 17 -10.76 8.73 -15.41
C GLY A 17 -11.72 9.20 -14.32
N THR A 18 -12.41 8.29 -13.61
CA THR A 18 -13.42 8.65 -12.60
C THR A 18 -13.04 8.27 -11.18
N ARG A 19 -12.05 7.41 -11.00
CA ARG A 19 -11.60 7.01 -9.66
C ARG A 19 -10.52 7.94 -9.16
N SER A 20 -10.85 8.73 -8.13
CA SER A 20 -9.86 9.50 -7.39
C SER A 20 -8.79 8.57 -6.81
N PRO A 21 -7.51 8.99 -6.80
CA PRO A 21 -6.47 8.25 -6.10
C PRO A 21 -6.88 7.97 -4.66
N THR A 22 -6.60 6.77 -4.16
CA THR A 22 -6.84 6.44 -2.76
C THR A 22 -5.99 7.32 -1.89
N ASN A 23 -6.64 8.06 -0.99
CA ASN A 23 -5.95 8.95 -0.05
C ASN A 23 -5.46 8.18 1.19
N ASP A 24 -4.63 8.83 2.01
CA ASP A 24 -4.01 8.18 3.18
C ASP A 24 -5.02 7.69 4.22
N THR A 25 -6.16 8.39 4.38
CA THR A 25 -7.20 7.98 5.34
C THR A 25 -7.92 6.72 4.88
N GLU A 26 -8.20 6.61 3.58
CA GLU A 26 -8.74 5.40 2.96
C GLU A 26 -7.75 4.24 3.04
N VAL A 27 -6.45 4.48 2.82
CA VAL A 27 -5.40 3.46 3.01
C VAL A 27 -5.37 2.98 4.46
N ASN A 28 -5.44 3.88 5.43
CA ASN A 28 -5.45 3.51 6.85
C ASN A 28 -6.70 2.69 7.21
N ALA A 29 -7.88 3.07 6.69
CA ALA A 29 -9.10 2.30 6.88
C ALA A 29 -9.00 0.89 6.28
N MET A 30 -8.35 0.73 5.12
CA MET A 30 -8.09 -0.59 4.53
C MET A 30 -7.14 -1.44 5.40
N ARG A 31 -6.10 -0.83 5.98
CA ARG A 31 -5.18 -1.51 6.92
C ARG A 31 -5.93 -1.99 8.17
N ALA A 32 -6.79 -1.13 8.74
CA ALA A 32 -7.62 -1.48 9.88
C ALA A 32 -8.58 -2.64 9.54
N ALA A 33 -9.22 -2.60 8.37
CA ALA A 33 -10.08 -3.68 7.91
C ALA A 33 -9.32 -5.00 7.74
N ALA A 34 -8.09 -4.97 7.21
CA ALA A 34 -7.23 -6.16 7.09
C ALA A 34 -6.91 -6.77 8.47
N TRP A 35 -6.64 -5.93 9.46
CA TRP A 35 -6.43 -6.38 10.84
C TRP A 35 -7.68 -7.06 11.40
N HIS A 36 -8.82 -6.37 11.37
CA HIS A 36 -10.04 -6.87 12.01
C HIS A 36 -10.65 -8.09 11.31
N ARG A 37 -10.51 -8.20 9.99
CA ARG A 37 -11.15 -9.28 9.21
C ARG A 37 -10.24 -10.47 8.96
N HIS A 38 -8.95 -10.24 8.82
CA HIS A 38 -8.00 -11.27 8.37
C HIS A 38 -6.87 -11.52 9.37
N GLY A 39 -6.78 -10.74 10.46
CA GLY A 39 -5.69 -10.84 11.43
C GLY A 39 -4.33 -10.44 10.84
N VAL A 40 -4.33 -9.66 9.75
CA VAL A 40 -3.10 -9.22 9.05
C VAL A 40 -2.89 -7.74 9.30
N ALA A 41 -1.73 -7.39 9.87
CA ALA A 41 -1.31 -6.00 10.04
C ALA A 41 -0.43 -5.57 8.86
N ALA A 42 -0.82 -4.48 8.19
CA ALA A 42 -0.02 -3.83 7.15
C ALA A 42 0.58 -2.54 7.71
N LEU A 43 1.81 -2.62 8.21
CA LEU A 43 2.52 -1.53 8.86
C LEU A 43 3.71 -1.08 8.00
N PRO A 44 3.87 0.22 7.71
CA PRO A 44 5.09 0.73 7.11
C PRO A 44 6.27 0.53 8.08
N VAL A 45 7.30 -0.19 7.64
CA VAL A 45 8.48 -0.48 8.49
C VAL A 45 9.12 0.81 9.03
N ALA A 46 9.10 1.89 8.25
CA ALA A 46 9.64 3.19 8.65
C ALA A 46 8.87 3.85 9.82
N GLU A 47 7.59 3.51 9.99
CA GLU A 47 6.72 4.05 11.06
C GLU A 47 6.83 3.25 12.37
N ILE A 48 7.52 2.10 12.37
CA ILE A 48 7.74 1.31 13.59
C ILE A 48 8.81 2.01 14.44
N THR A 49 8.40 2.68 15.51
CA THR A 49 9.30 3.50 16.35
C THR A 49 10.28 2.69 17.19
N ASP A 50 9.94 1.44 17.50
CA ASP A 50 10.83 0.53 18.23
C ASP A 50 11.82 -0.12 17.27
N ASP A 51 13.12 0.14 17.48
CA ASP A 51 14.19 -0.32 16.58
C ASP A 51 14.31 -1.85 16.54
N TRP A 52 14.10 -2.52 17.68
CA TRP A 52 14.17 -3.97 17.77
C TRP A 52 13.03 -4.65 17.01
N LEU A 53 11.81 -4.15 17.18
CA LEU A 53 10.63 -4.63 16.47
C LEU A 53 10.76 -4.35 14.97
N ARG A 54 11.23 -3.16 14.60
CA ARG A 54 11.50 -2.80 13.20
C ARG A 54 12.48 -3.79 12.57
N GLN A 55 13.57 -4.11 13.26
CA GLN A 55 14.56 -5.06 12.78
C GLN A 55 14.00 -6.49 12.70
N ALA A 56 13.25 -6.94 13.72
CA ALA A 56 12.65 -8.27 13.75
C ALA A 56 11.68 -8.49 12.58
N ILE A 57 10.78 -7.53 12.32
CA ILE A 57 9.84 -7.59 11.20
C ILE A 57 10.56 -7.56 9.87
N THR A 58 11.60 -6.73 9.74
CA THR A 58 12.43 -6.66 8.52
C THR A 58 13.13 -7.98 8.25
N ASN A 59 13.73 -8.59 9.29
CA ASN A 59 14.39 -9.88 9.18
C ASN A 59 13.43 -10.98 8.77
N GLU A 60 12.24 -11.03 9.40
CA GLU A 60 11.22 -12.04 9.07
C GLU A 60 10.70 -11.86 7.64
N ALA A 61 10.46 -10.62 7.21
CA ALA A 61 10.07 -10.33 5.83
C ALA A 61 11.15 -10.74 4.82
N ASN A 62 12.42 -10.41 5.09
CA ASN A 62 13.55 -10.79 4.25
C ASN A 62 13.73 -12.31 4.16
N ARG A 63 13.55 -13.02 5.28
CA ARG A 63 13.62 -14.48 5.34
C ARG A 63 12.53 -15.14 4.50
N ARG A 64 11.32 -14.57 4.52
CA ARG A 64 10.14 -15.16 3.86
C ARG A 64 10.02 -14.81 2.38
N TRP A 65 10.39 -13.60 1.98
CA TRP A 65 10.18 -13.09 0.62
C TRP A 65 11.44 -12.60 -0.09
N GLY A 66 12.61 -12.72 0.55
CA GLY A 66 13.85 -12.15 0.05
C GLY A 66 14.00 -10.67 0.40
N ARG A 67 15.20 -10.12 0.16
CA ARG A 67 15.51 -8.72 0.43
C ARG A 67 14.69 -7.80 -0.48
N ARG A 68 14.24 -6.66 0.06
CA ARG A 68 13.60 -5.61 -0.76
C ARG A 68 14.57 -5.08 -1.82
N ASN A 69 14.15 -5.09 -3.08
CA ASN A 69 14.82 -4.40 -4.19
C ASN A 69 14.76 -2.88 -3.95
N GLY A 70 15.76 -2.33 -3.27
CA GLY A 70 15.80 -0.92 -2.87
C GLY A 70 17.05 -0.56 -2.08
N GLU A 71 17.68 -1.55 -1.43
CA GLU A 71 19.09 -1.45 -1.06
C GLU A 71 19.94 -1.72 -2.30
N ASN A 72 19.86 -0.83 -3.30
CA ASN A 72 20.94 -0.66 -4.25
C ASN A 72 22.14 -0.17 -3.43
N HIS A 73 22.89 -1.12 -2.89
CA HIS A 73 24.28 -0.90 -2.54
C HIS A 73 24.93 -0.53 -3.87
N HIS A 74 25.00 0.77 -4.17
CA HIS A 74 25.86 1.32 -5.21
C HIS A 74 27.29 1.02 -4.75
N GLY A 75 27.69 -0.22 -4.98
CA GLY A 75 29.02 -0.71 -4.74
C GLY A 75 29.89 -0.21 -5.86
N ARG A 76 30.83 0.64 -5.46
CA ARG A 76 32.06 1.06 -6.15
C ARG A 76 32.00 2.34 -6.98
#